data_AF-A0A7Y2N7X6-F1
#
_entry.id   AF-A0A7Y2N7X6-F1
#
_cell.length_a   1.000
_cell.length_b   1.000
_cell.length_c   1.000
_cell.angle_alpha   90.00
_cell.angle_beta   90.00
_cell.angle_gamma   90.00
#
_symmetry.space_group_name_H-M   'P 1'
#
loop_
_entity.id
_entity.type
_entity.pdbx_description
1 polymer ?
#
loop_
_entity_poly.entity_id
_entity_poly.type
_entity_poly.pdbx_seq_one_letter_code
_entity_poly.pdbx_strand_id
1 'polypeptide(L)' 'HLTVRGSVITDNTANEGGGGIFYVSNNRLGTMMLDEVVMARNPSLGFETAGLPGIFYLGSGNPVITGSSLR' A
#
# COMPACT_ATOMS: atom_id res chain seq x y z
N HIS A 1 11.16 7.45 -1.99
CA HIS A 1 11.24 5.98 -1.85
C HIS A 1 10.66 5.62 -0.50
N LEU A 2 9.77 4.63 -0.45
CA LEU A 2 9.17 4.10 0.78
C LEU A 2 9.56 2.63 0.94
N THR A 3 10.02 2.23 2.12
CA THR A 3 10.20 0.83 2.51
C THR A 3 9.43 0.59 3.81
N VAL A 4 8.59 -0.44 3.83
CA VAL A 4 7.92 -0.92 5.04
C VAL A 4 8.37 -2.36 5.28
N ARG A 5 8.83 -2.65 6.50
CA ARG A 5 9.40 -3.96 6.88
C ARG A 5 8.82 -4.51 8.15
N GLY A 6 8.60 -5.83 8.20
CA GLY A 6 8.28 -6.58 9.43
C GLY A 6 7.06 -6.04 10.19
N SER A 7 6.10 -5.47 9.47
CA SER A 7 5.01 -4.68 10.05
C SER A 7 3.65 -5.36 9.85
N VAL A 8 2.74 -5.13 10.79
CA VAL A 8 1.34 -5.56 10.69
C VAL A 8 0.46 -4.30 10.61
N ILE A 9 -0.25 -4.14 9.50
CA ILE A 9 -1.15 -3.00 9.25
C ILE A 9 -2.55 -3.56 9.04
N THR A 10 -3.45 -3.35 10.01
CA THR A 10 -4.73 -4.05 10.05
C THR A 10 -5.83 -3.17 10.61
N ASP A 11 -7.06 -3.44 10.17
CA ASP A 11 -8.30 -2.87 10.70
C ASP A 11 -8.43 -1.34 10.55
N ASN A 12 -7.81 -0.77 9.52
CA ASN A 12 -7.95 0.64 9.19
C ASN A 12 -9.09 0.85 8.19
N THR A 13 -9.81 1.97 8.26
CA THR A 13 -10.79 2.34 7.23
C THR A 13 -10.47 3.73 6.71
N ALA A 14 -10.29 3.86 5.40
CA ALA A 14 -10.18 5.15 4.74
C ALA A 14 -11.50 5.50 4.04
N ASN A 15 -12.00 6.71 4.28
CA ASN A 15 -13.18 7.24 3.59
C ASN A 15 -12.98 7.38 2.07
N GLU A 16 -11.72 7.53 1.63
CA GLU A 16 -11.36 7.65 0.21
C GLU A 16 -10.45 6.51 -0.21
N GLY A 17 -9.14 6.61 0.00
CA GLY A 17 -8.20 5.62 -0.49
C GLY A 17 -7.08 5.26 0.46
N GLY A 18 -6.42 4.15 0.16
CA GLY A 18 -5.21 3.73 0.87
C GLY A 18 -5.46 3.40 2.34
N GLY A 19 -6.52 2.64 2.64
CA GLY A 19 -6.88 2.24 4.00
C GLY A 19 -5.70 1.78 4.84
N GLY A 20 -4.73 1.09 4.25
CA GLY A 20 -3.45 0.77 4.88
C GLY A 20 -2.31 1.71 4.47
N ILE A 21 -2.10 1.96 3.17
CA ILE A 21 -1.04 2.86 2.68
C ILE A 21 -1.56 3.77 1.58
N PHE A 22 -1.35 5.08 1.74
CA PHE A 22 -1.55 6.07 0.69
C PHE A 22 -0.21 6.71 0.32
N TYR A 23 0.28 6.44 -0.89
CA TYR A 23 1.58 6.92 -1.36
C TYR A 23 1.46 7.64 -2.70
N VAL A 24 1.89 8.90 -2.73
CA VAL A 24 1.99 9.71 -3.95
C VAL A 24 3.38 10.31 -4.07
N SER A 25 4.04 10.03 -5.18
CA SER A 25 5.25 10.73 -5.60
C SER A 25 4.86 11.77 -6.65
N ASN A 26 4.96 13.06 -6.32
CA ASN A 26 4.49 14.14 -7.21
C ASN A 26 5.14 14.11 -8.60
N ASN A 27 6.42 13.73 -8.69
CA ASN A 27 7.15 13.58 -9.96
C ASN A 27 7.11 12.14 -10.52
N ARG A 28 6.38 11.22 -9.88
CA ARG A 28 6.24 9.80 -10.26
C ARG A 28 7.55 9.01 -10.33
N LEU A 29 8.64 9.50 -9.72
CA LEU A 29 9.93 8.79 -9.69
C LEU A 29 10.11 7.95 -8.42
N GLY A 30 9.32 8.20 -7.38
CA GLY A 30 9.43 7.46 -6.12
C GLY A 30 8.90 6.03 -6.24
N THR A 31 9.59 5.09 -5.59
CA THR A 31 9.24 3.66 -5.55
C THR A 31 8.80 3.21 -4.15
N MET A 32 8.12 2.06 -4.06
CA MET A 32 7.70 1.43 -2.81
C MET A 32 8.15 -0.04 -2.72
N MET A 33 8.59 -0.46 -1.54
CA MET A 33 8.87 -1.85 -1.18
C MET A 33 8.12 -2.24 0.09
N LEU A 34 7.44 -3.39 0.06
CA LEU A 34 6.85 -4.07 1.21
C LEU A 34 7.57 -5.40 1.41
N ASP A 35 8.08 -5.62 2.60
CA ASP A 35 8.95 -6.76 2.91
C ASP A 35 8.60 -7.34 4.28
N GLU A 36 8.14 -8.59 4.31
CA GLU A 36 7.62 -9.24 5.54
C GLU A 36 6.47 -8.44 6.20
N VAL A 37 5.55 -7.89 5.39
CA VAL A 37 4.39 -7.12 5.87
C VAL A 37 3.12 -7.97 5.84
N VAL A 38 2.29 -7.85 6.88
CA VAL A 38 0.92 -8.38 6.88
C VAL A 38 -0.06 -7.22 6.81
N MET A 39 -0.85 -7.17 5.74
CA MET A 39 -1.98 -6.25 5.59
C MET A 39 -3.29 -7.04 5.57
N ALA A 40 -4.24 -6.64 6.41
CA ALA A 40 -5.54 -7.30 6.51
C ALA A 40 -6.65 -6.29 6.83
N ARG A 41 -7.79 -6.40 6.13
CA ARG A 41 -9.02 -5.64 6.48
C ARG A 41 -8.76 -4.14 6.55
N ASN A 42 -8.12 -3.60 5.50
CA ASN A 42 -7.89 -2.17 5.38
C ASN A 42 -8.75 -1.55 4.25
N PRO A 43 -10.09 -1.51 4.37
CA PRO A 43 -10.94 -1.00 3.30
C PRO A 43 -10.62 0.43 2.88
N SER A 44 -10.57 0.62 1.56
CA SER A 44 -10.58 1.91 0.87
C SER A 44 -11.97 2.15 0.29
N LEU A 45 -12.77 3.06 0.86
CA LEU A 45 -14.19 3.19 0.48
C LEU A 45 -14.41 3.89 -0.87
N GLY A 46 -13.42 4.62 -1.36
CA GLY A 46 -13.44 5.33 -2.65
C GLY A 46 -12.55 4.67 -3.70
N PHE A 47 -11.25 4.55 -3.42
CA PHE A 47 -10.29 4.07 -4.42
C PHE A 47 -9.05 3.40 -3.85
N GLU A 48 -8.48 2.49 -4.63
CA GLU A 48 -7.20 1.84 -4.36
C GLU A 48 -6.53 1.43 -5.68
N THR A 49 -5.26 1.06 -5.61
CA THR A 49 -4.53 0.56 -6.78
C THR A 49 -4.95 -0.88 -7.04
N ALA A 50 -5.39 -1.18 -8.27
CA ALA A 50 -5.86 -2.51 -8.66
C ALA A 50 -4.82 -3.59 -8.33
N GLY A 51 -5.25 -4.65 -7.65
CA GLY A 51 -4.39 -5.76 -7.20
C GLY A 51 -3.62 -5.48 -5.91
N LEU A 52 -3.78 -4.30 -5.30
CA LEU A 52 -3.15 -3.91 -4.03
C LEU A 52 -4.22 -3.48 -3.01
N PRO A 53 -4.92 -4.44 -2.37
CA PRO A 53 -6.03 -4.13 -1.45
C PRO A 53 -5.55 -3.25 -0.28
N GLY A 54 -6.30 -2.18 -0.01
CA GLY A 54 -5.98 -1.21 1.04
C GLY A 54 -4.79 -0.29 0.72
N ILE A 55 -4.27 -0.31 -0.51
CA ILE A 55 -3.12 0.52 -0.91
C ILE A 55 -3.51 1.41 -2.08
N PHE A 56 -3.22 2.70 -1.97
CA PHE A 56 -3.18 3.61 -3.11
C PHE A 56 -1.74 4.02 -3.39
N TYR A 57 -1.28 3.75 -4.61
CA TYR A 57 0.10 3.98 -5.03
C TYR A 57 0.17 4.74 -6.36
N LEU A 58 0.77 5.93 -6.32
CA LEU A 58 1.16 6.72 -7.50
C LEU A 58 2.66 7.00 -7.47
N GLY A 59 3.44 6.03 -7.95
CA GLY A 59 4.90 6.13 -8.08
C GLY A 59 5.41 5.55 -9.39
N SER A 60 6.70 5.22 -9.42
CA SER A 60 7.34 4.57 -10.57
C SER A 60 7.20 3.06 -10.49
N GLY A 61 6.89 2.41 -11.62
CA GLY A 61 6.77 0.96 -11.72
C GLY A 61 5.73 0.36 -10.78
N ASN A 62 5.80 -0.96 -10.59
CA ASN A 62 5.00 -1.65 -9.58
C ASN A 62 5.76 -1.67 -8.24
N PRO A 63 5.07 -1.64 -7.08
CA PRO A 63 5.69 -1.89 -5.80
C PRO A 63 6.36 -3.27 -5.77
N VAL A 64 7.51 -3.35 -5.08
CA VAL A 64 8.17 -4.64 -4.82
C VAL A 64 7.57 -5.23 -3.55
N ILE A 65 7.05 -6.45 -3.64
CA ILE A 65 6.35 -7.11 -2.52
C ILE A 65 7.02 -8.46 -2.29
N THR A 66 7.69 -8.59 -1.15
CA THR A 66 8.47 -9.79 -0.78
C THR A 66 8.01 -10.29 0.58
N GLY A 67 7.80 -11.61 0.72
CA GLY A 67 7.43 -12.22 2.01
C GLY A 67 6.18 -11.64 2.68
N SER A 68 5.32 -10.94 1.92
CA SER A 68 4.21 -10.14 2.46
C SER A 68 2.86 -10.73 2.07
N SER A 69 1.85 -10.51 2.91
CA SER A 69 0.46 -10.94 2.67
C SER A 69 -0.45 -9.73 2.65
N LEU A 70 -1.17 -9.53 1.54
CA LEU A 70 -2.11 -8.42 1.35
C LEU A 70 -3.51 -8.98 1.13
N ARG A 71 -4.46 -8.62 2.01
CA ARG A 71 -5.84 -9.15 2.01
C ARG A 71 -6.86 -8.21 2.64
#